data_AF-A0AA45UAD9-F1
#
_entry.id   AF-A0AA45UAD9-F1
#
_cell.length_a   1.000
_cell.length_b   1.000
_cell.length_c   1.000
_cell.angle_alpha   90.00
_cell.angle_beta   90.00
_cell.angle_gamma   90.00
#
_symmetry.space_group_name_H-M   'P 1'
#
loop_
_entity.id
_entity.type
_entity.pdbx_description
1 polymer ?
#
loop_
_entity_poly.entity_id
_entity_poly.type
_entity_poly.pdbx_seq_one_letter_code
_entity_poly.pdbx_strand_id
1 'polypeptide(L)'
;MFHLLKLGPVPLSVGTTGVYLRIGDSGDPSAPVFEQTDLSGVRALIAGLEPSQVSCEPALAEAAEALGLSVAPPSLAALSARAAIATFLAWGQMGVSGLGSDKALLFVQAATEFWDAKPWTHWDDSQAFTVDVTGAHEHTYEGCVFHGDDDGPSGLALYLSPGSLGRLLELQVHGADKEAQSLPAITVSLEARPAYAVDALSSAGRAPRLPLPVKAGPEGLAVPSSLEALILVAALRAVARLSPAQPEALSSMVAGDARMDVRVRAPAPRVRN
;
A
#
# COMPACT_ATOMS: atom_id res chain seq x y z
N MET A 1 -2.53 7.09 27.11
CA MET A 1 -2.52 5.63 27.34
C MET A 1 -1.79 4.98 26.16
N PHE A 2 -1.25 3.77 26.35
CA PHE A 2 -0.59 3.01 25.29
C PHE A 2 -1.37 1.74 24.98
N HIS A 3 -1.52 1.45 23.69
CA HIS A 3 -2.07 0.20 23.18
C HIS A 3 -0.93 -0.75 22.82
N LEU A 4 -0.95 -1.95 23.39
CA LEU A 4 -0.03 -3.03 23.06
C LEU A 4 -0.69 -3.93 22.03
N LEU A 5 -0.04 -4.06 20.88
CA LEU A 5 -0.58 -4.70 19.70
C LEU A 5 0.42 -5.73 19.17
N LYS A 6 -0.08 -6.67 18.37
CA LYS A 6 0.68 -7.70 17.67
C LYS A 6 0.46 -7.57 16.16
N LEU A 7 1.53 -7.80 15.43
CA LEU A 7 1.58 -8.08 14.02
C LEU A 7 2.17 -9.48 13.83
N GLY A 8 1.58 -10.24 12.91
CA GLY A 8 2.11 -11.53 12.51
C GLY A 8 1.24 -12.74 12.86
N PRO A 9 1.76 -13.95 12.62
CA PRO A 9 3.18 -14.27 12.44
C PRO A 9 3.82 -13.62 11.20
N VAL A 10 4.95 -12.94 11.39
CA VAL A 10 5.74 -12.33 10.31
C VAL A 10 6.78 -13.36 9.84
N PRO A 11 6.83 -13.70 8.53
CA PRO A 11 7.77 -14.68 8.03
C PRO A 11 9.21 -14.18 8.08
N LEU A 12 10.13 -15.05 8.46
CA LEU A 12 11.57 -14.82 8.40
C LEU A 12 12.19 -15.72 7.33
N SER A 13 13.49 -15.56 7.06
CA SER A 13 14.23 -16.51 6.20
C SER A 13 14.18 -17.94 6.74
N VAL A 14 14.10 -18.10 8.06
CA VAL A 14 13.85 -19.37 8.74
C VAL A 14 12.79 -19.14 9.82
N GLY A 15 11.61 -19.78 9.66
CA GLY A 15 10.52 -19.70 10.63
C GLY A 15 9.71 -18.40 10.58
N THR A 16 9.11 -18.04 11.71
CA THR A 16 8.29 -16.83 11.86
C THR A 16 8.62 -16.13 13.18
N THR A 17 8.18 -14.88 13.33
CA THR A 17 8.25 -14.15 14.60
C THR A 17 6.96 -13.37 14.84
N GLY A 18 6.64 -13.13 16.11
CA GLY A 18 5.70 -12.07 16.48
C GLY A 18 6.40 -10.72 16.42
N VAL A 19 5.68 -9.70 15.96
CA VAL A 19 6.11 -8.31 16.05
C VAL A 19 5.13 -7.59 16.97
N TYR A 20 5.63 -7.05 18.06
CA TYR A 20 4.83 -6.41 19.10
C TYR A 20 5.05 -4.91 19.04
N LEU A 21 3.95 -4.16 19.06
CA LEU A 21 3.93 -2.72 18.92
C LEU A 21 3.38 -2.09 20.19
N ARG A 22 4.01 -1.00 20.62
CA ARG A 22 3.45 -0.09 21.61
C ARG A 22 3.13 1.21 20.90
N ILE A 23 1.85 1.59 20.90
CA ILE A 23 1.36 2.77 20.18
C ILE A 23 0.56 3.64 21.14
N GLY A 24 0.86 4.93 21.22
CA GLY A 24 0.08 5.87 22.03
C GLY A 24 -1.31 6.11 21.47
N ASP A 25 -2.20 6.71 22.26
CA ASP A 25 -3.56 7.08 21.83
C ASP A 25 -3.58 7.99 20.59
N SER A 26 -2.50 8.75 20.38
CA SER A 26 -2.35 9.63 19.21
C SER A 26 -1.86 8.91 17.95
N GLY A 27 -1.58 7.61 18.05
CA GLY A 27 -1.02 6.80 16.97
C GLY A 27 0.50 6.84 16.88
N ASP A 28 1.19 7.45 17.85
CA ASP A 28 2.65 7.53 17.92
C ASP A 28 3.26 6.16 18.29
N PRO A 29 4.04 5.53 17.39
CA PRO A 29 4.61 4.22 17.68
C PRO A 29 5.95 4.34 18.41
N SER A 30 6.17 3.46 19.38
CA SER A 30 7.50 3.14 19.90
C SER A 30 8.21 2.14 18.97
N ALA A 31 9.51 1.90 19.21
CA ALA A 31 10.27 0.88 18.50
C ALA A 31 9.59 -0.51 18.62
N PRO A 32 9.37 -1.23 17.50
CA PRO A 32 8.80 -2.57 17.53
C PRO A 32 9.71 -3.57 18.28
N VAL A 33 9.08 -4.53 18.94
CA VAL A 33 9.77 -5.66 19.60
C VAL A 33 9.52 -6.93 18.78
N PHE A 34 10.56 -7.73 18.55
CA PHE A 34 10.48 -8.99 17.81
C PHE A 34 10.69 -10.14 18.78
N GLU A 35 9.64 -10.94 19.00
CA GLU A 35 9.66 -12.02 20.01
C GLU A 35 8.89 -13.25 19.53
N GLN A 36 9.26 -14.42 20.06
CA GLN A 36 8.67 -15.70 19.68
C GLN A 36 7.36 -16.01 20.41
N THR A 37 7.13 -15.39 21.57
CA THR A 37 5.93 -15.63 22.39
C THR A 37 5.27 -14.32 22.80
N ASP A 38 3.93 -14.37 22.95
CA ASP A 38 3.14 -13.20 23.32
C ASP A 38 3.54 -12.66 24.69
N LEU A 39 3.81 -13.56 25.64
CA LEU A 39 4.26 -13.17 26.99
C LEU A 39 5.60 -12.42 26.97
N SER A 40 6.59 -12.90 26.21
CA SER A 40 7.88 -12.21 26.08
C SER A 40 7.72 -10.85 25.39
N GLY A 41 6.94 -10.80 24.30
CA GLY A 41 6.66 -9.58 23.56
C GLY A 41 6.01 -8.50 24.42
N VAL A 42 4.93 -8.84 25.11
CA VAL A 42 4.23 -7.90 26.00
C VAL A 42 5.12 -7.46 27.16
N ARG A 43 5.86 -8.39 27.79
CA ARG A 43 6.79 -8.05 28.89
C ARG A 43 7.86 -7.05 28.46
N ALA A 44 8.39 -7.19 27.24
CA ALA A 44 9.36 -6.24 26.71
C ALA A 44 8.75 -4.87 26.43
N LEU A 45 7.51 -4.80 25.91
CA LEU A 45 6.84 -3.53 25.62
C LEU A 45 6.51 -2.70 26.87
N ILE A 46 6.22 -3.35 28.00
CA ILE A 46 5.86 -2.68 29.26
C ILE A 46 7.06 -2.28 30.12
N ALA A 47 8.29 -2.56 29.68
CA ALA A 47 9.48 -2.20 30.45
C ALA A 47 9.52 -0.69 30.72
N GLY A 48 9.53 -0.32 32.01
CA GLY A 48 9.53 1.08 32.46
C GLY A 48 8.16 1.78 32.44
N LEU A 49 7.05 1.04 32.32
CA LEU A 49 5.69 1.57 32.37
C LEU A 49 4.90 1.00 33.54
N GLU A 50 3.99 1.81 34.08
CA GLU A 50 3.00 1.36 35.06
C GLU A 50 1.86 0.61 34.35
N PRO A 51 1.30 -0.46 34.95
CA PRO A 51 0.19 -1.23 34.36
C PRO A 51 -1.02 -0.38 33.97
N SER A 52 -1.30 0.71 34.70
CA SER A 52 -2.40 1.64 34.43
C SER A 52 -2.21 2.49 33.17
N GLN A 53 -1.00 2.52 32.61
CA GLN A 53 -0.68 3.29 31.41
C GLN A 53 -0.90 2.50 30.13
N VAL A 54 -1.15 1.19 30.20
CA VAL A 54 -1.18 0.28 29.05
C VAL A 54 -2.46 -0.56 28.99
N SER A 55 -2.90 -0.86 27.77
CA SER A 55 -3.90 -1.91 27.50
C SER A 55 -3.42 -2.82 26.39
N CYS A 56 -3.63 -4.12 26.55
CA CYS A 56 -3.43 -5.11 25.50
C CYS A 56 -4.65 -5.20 24.58
N GLU A 57 -4.40 -5.41 23.28
CA GLU A 57 -5.48 -5.80 22.38
C GLU A 57 -6.06 -7.19 22.75
N PRO A 58 -7.30 -7.52 22.36
CA PRO A 58 -7.93 -8.78 22.71
C PRO A 58 -7.13 -10.03 22.33
N ALA A 59 -6.39 -9.99 21.22
CA ALA A 59 -5.54 -11.10 20.78
C ALA A 59 -4.38 -11.42 21.74
N LEU A 60 -4.08 -10.52 22.68
CA LEU A 60 -3.02 -10.66 23.69
C LEU A 60 -3.58 -10.91 25.10
N ALA A 61 -4.85 -11.32 25.22
CA ALA A 61 -5.54 -11.45 26.51
C ALA A 61 -4.83 -12.40 27.50
N GLU A 62 -4.34 -13.55 27.05
CA GLU A 62 -3.64 -14.51 27.92
C GLU A 62 -2.33 -13.92 28.49
N ALA A 63 -1.56 -13.23 27.65
CA ALA A 63 -0.35 -12.53 28.08
C ALA A 63 -0.67 -11.35 29.02
N ALA A 64 -1.77 -10.65 28.77
CA ALA A 64 -2.25 -9.56 29.61
C ALA A 64 -2.64 -10.07 31.01
N GLU A 65 -3.39 -11.16 31.09
CA GLU A 65 -3.80 -11.79 32.36
C GLU A 65 -2.58 -12.21 33.19
N ALA A 66 -1.62 -12.89 32.58
CA ALA A 66 -0.39 -13.33 33.24
C ALA A 66 0.46 -12.17 33.79
N LEU A 67 0.29 -10.96 33.25
CA LEU A 67 1.03 -9.76 33.64
C LEU A 67 0.16 -8.75 34.43
N GLY A 68 -1.11 -9.07 34.70
CA GLY A 68 -2.03 -8.17 35.42
C GLY A 68 -2.39 -6.90 34.65
N LEU A 69 -2.44 -6.96 33.31
CA LEU A 69 -2.73 -5.82 32.45
C LEU A 69 -4.21 -5.78 32.01
N SER A 70 -4.69 -4.58 31.69
CA SER A 70 -6.04 -4.41 31.12
C SER A 70 -6.09 -4.87 29.66
N VAL A 71 -7.25 -5.39 29.24
CA VAL A 71 -7.54 -5.74 27.84
C VAL A 71 -8.62 -4.82 27.32
N ALA A 72 -8.36 -4.18 26.18
CA ALA A 72 -9.31 -3.29 25.52
C ALA A 72 -9.10 -3.30 24.00
N PRO A 73 -10.16 -3.09 23.19
CA PRO A 73 -10.00 -2.85 21.77
C PRO A 73 -9.10 -1.64 21.51
N PRO A 74 -8.14 -1.71 20.57
CA PRO A 74 -7.29 -0.58 20.24
C PRO A 74 -8.07 0.56 19.60
N SER A 75 -7.58 1.79 19.76
CA SER A 75 -8.12 2.95 19.06
C SER A 75 -7.88 2.87 17.55
N LEU A 76 -8.70 3.57 16.77
CA LEU A 76 -8.53 3.64 15.31
C LEU A 76 -7.18 4.25 14.91
N ALA A 77 -6.66 5.19 15.70
CA ALA A 77 -5.33 5.77 15.50
C ALA A 77 -4.24 4.70 15.66
N ALA A 78 -4.32 3.88 16.71
CA ALA A 78 -3.39 2.79 16.92
C ALA A 78 -3.48 1.70 15.83
N LEU A 79 -4.69 1.37 15.39
CA LEU A 79 -4.91 0.46 14.25
C LEU A 79 -4.33 1.01 12.94
N SER A 80 -4.51 2.31 12.67
CA SER A 80 -3.94 2.97 11.49
C SER A 80 -2.41 2.96 11.51
N ALA A 81 -1.79 3.23 12.66
CA ALA A 81 -0.34 3.14 12.83
C ALA A 81 0.17 1.70 12.66
N ARG A 82 -0.55 0.70 13.22
CA ARG A 82 -0.27 -0.73 13.01
C ARG A 82 -0.28 -1.10 11.52
N ALA A 83 -1.29 -0.64 10.77
CA ALA A 83 -1.36 -0.88 9.33
C ALA A 83 -0.17 -0.29 8.57
N ALA A 84 0.21 0.96 8.86
CA ALA A 84 1.36 1.61 8.23
C ALA A 84 2.68 0.87 8.53
N ILE A 85 2.89 0.43 9.78
CA ILE A 85 4.05 -0.36 10.18
C ILE A 85 4.06 -1.72 9.46
N ALA A 86 2.91 -2.40 9.37
CA ALA A 86 2.79 -3.67 8.68
C ALA A 86 3.11 -3.55 7.18
N THR A 87 2.62 -2.49 6.52
CA THR A 87 2.96 -2.17 5.14
C THR A 87 4.47 -1.96 4.98
N PHE A 88 5.09 -1.16 5.85
CA PHE A 88 6.53 -0.90 5.77
C PHE A 88 7.38 -2.15 6.02
N LEU A 89 6.99 -3.03 6.95
CA LEU A 89 7.64 -4.32 7.17
C LEU A 89 7.54 -5.23 5.94
N ALA A 90 6.35 -5.30 5.33
CA ALA A 90 6.14 -6.09 4.12
C ALA A 90 6.96 -5.56 2.94
N TRP A 91 7.08 -4.25 2.81
CA TRP A 91 7.97 -3.60 1.85
C TRP A 91 9.44 -3.96 2.05
N GLY A 92 9.88 -4.09 3.31
CA GLY A 92 11.22 -4.59 3.63
C GLY A 92 11.45 -6.01 3.10
N GLN A 93 10.46 -6.89 3.23
CA GLN A 93 10.54 -8.26 2.72
C GLN A 93 10.52 -8.35 1.19
N MET A 94 9.90 -7.36 0.53
CA MET A 94 9.76 -7.30 -0.93
C MET A 94 10.81 -6.40 -1.60
N GLY A 95 11.78 -5.87 -0.84
CA GLY A 95 12.89 -5.07 -1.38
C GLY A 95 12.53 -3.63 -1.77
N VAL A 96 11.39 -3.09 -1.31
CA VAL A 96 10.92 -1.73 -1.63
C VAL A 96 10.94 -0.78 -0.42
N SER A 97 11.58 -1.17 0.70
CA SER A 97 11.69 -0.35 1.91
C SER A 97 12.42 0.98 1.72
N GLY A 98 13.22 1.12 0.65
CA GLY A 98 13.92 2.37 0.30
C GLY A 98 13.00 3.58 0.06
N LEU A 99 11.69 3.36 -0.14
CA LEU A 99 10.69 4.42 -0.27
C LEU A 99 10.40 5.17 1.03
N GLY A 100 10.68 4.57 2.19
CA GLY A 100 10.39 5.18 3.48
C GLY A 100 8.95 4.98 3.98
N SER A 101 8.77 5.15 5.29
CA SER A 101 7.49 4.94 5.99
C SER A 101 6.47 6.05 5.73
N ASP A 102 6.92 7.26 5.41
CA ASP A 102 6.05 8.38 5.02
C ASP A 102 5.30 8.06 3.72
N LYS A 103 5.98 7.43 2.75
CA LYS A 103 5.35 6.97 1.51
C LYS A 103 4.41 5.80 1.75
N ALA A 104 4.75 4.87 2.65
CA ALA A 104 3.86 3.77 3.02
C ALA A 104 2.49 4.29 3.47
N LEU A 105 2.44 5.32 4.32
CA LEU A 105 1.19 5.94 4.76
C LEU A 105 0.39 6.55 3.59
N LEU A 106 1.06 7.27 2.68
CA LEU A 106 0.42 7.88 1.51
C LEU A 106 -0.16 6.82 0.57
N PHE A 107 0.56 5.73 0.34
CA PHE A 107 0.07 4.61 -0.48
C PHE A 107 -1.11 3.90 0.18
N VAL A 108 -1.08 3.65 1.50
CA VAL A 108 -2.23 3.04 2.20
C VAL A 108 -3.50 3.87 2.03
N GLN A 109 -3.40 5.20 2.13
CA GLN A 109 -4.53 6.10 1.92
C GLN A 109 -5.03 6.05 0.47
N ALA A 110 -4.13 6.27 -0.50
CA ALA A 110 -4.48 6.31 -1.92
C ALA A 110 -5.02 4.95 -2.43
N ALA A 111 -4.45 3.84 -1.96
CA ALA A 111 -4.92 2.50 -2.27
C ALA A 111 -6.31 2.22 -1.70
N THR A 112 -6.62 2.75 -0.51
CA THR A 112 -7.97 2.67 0.07
C THR A 112 -8.97 3.42 -0.80
N GLU A 113 -8.67 4.67 -1.16
CA GLU A 113 -9.51 5.48 -2.06
C GLU A 113 -9.76 4.75 -3.40
N PHE A 114 -8.70 4.22 -4.02
CA PHE A 114 -8.78 3.48 -5.28
C PHE A 114 -9.57 2.18 -5.16
N TRP A 115 -9.34 1.41 -4.10
CA TRP A 115 -10.01 0.14 -3.87
C TRP A 115 -11.52 0.31 -3.64
N ASP A 116 -11.91 1.34 -2.88
CA ASP A 116 -13.31 1.64 -2.62
C ASP A 116 -14.03 2.13 -3.89
N ALA A 117 -13.33 2.89 -4.75
CA ALA A 117 -13.86 3.38 -6.02
C ALA A 117 -14.03 2.28 -7.09
N LYS A 118 -13.28 1.17 -6.99
CA LYS A 118 -13.32 0.03 -7.92
C LYS A 118 -13.33 0.44 -9.41
N PRO A 119 -12.35 1.23 -9.88
CA PRO A 119 -12.34 1.75 -11.25
C PRO A 119 -12.35 0.65 -12.33
N TRP A 120 -11.84 -0.54 -12.00
CA TRP A 120 -11.90 -1.71 -12.88
C TRP A 120 -13.31 -2.20 -13.22
N THR A 121 -14.34 -1.74 -12.50
CA THR A 121 -15.75 -1.99 -12.84
C THR A 121 -16.24 -1.16 -14.02
N HIS A 122 -15.44 -0.20 -14.49
CA HIS A 122 -15.77 0.68 -15.60
C HIS A 122 -14.75 0.58 -16.75
N TRP A 123 -13.48 0.38 -16.40
CA TRP A 123 -12.39 0.30 -17.36
C TRP A 123 -11.61 -1.00 -17.23
N ASP A 124 -11.35 -1.67 -18.35
CA ASP A 124 -10.51 -2.87 -18.40
C ASP A 124 -9.02 -2.53 -18.62
N ASP A 125 -8.17 -3.56 -18.56
CA ASP A 125 -6.71 -3.45 -18.67
C ASP A 125 -6.22 -3.12 -20.09
N SER A 126 -7.09 -3.08 -21.09
CA SER A 126 -6.80 -2.64 -22.46
C SER A 126 -7.13 -1.16 -22.71
N GLN A 127 -7.67 -0.45 -21.70
CA GLN A 127 -8.09 0.93 -21.82
C GLN A 127 -7.01 1.91 -21.35
N ALA A 128 -6.42 2.65 -22.30
CA ALA A 128 -5.42 3.67 -22.00
C ALA A 128 -6.06 4.97 -21.46
N PHE A 129 -5.61 5.37 -20.28
CA PHE A 129 -5.83 6.67 -19.66
C PHE A 129 -4.70 7.62 -20.09
N THR A 130 -5.01 8.90 -20.24
CA THR A 130 -3.97 9.94 -20.34
C THR A 130 -3.69 10.50 -18.96
N VAL A 131 -2.42 10.45 -18.52
CA VAL A 131 -2.01 10.92 -17.19
C VAL A 131 -0.97 12.02 -17.34
N ASP A 132 -1.42 13.27 -17.24
CA ASP A 132 -0.56 14.45 -17.36
C ASP A 132 -0.04 14.87 -15.98
N VAL A 133 1.28 14.92 -15.85
CA VAL A 133 1.98 15.43 -14.66
C VAL A 133 2.56 16.80 -14.98
N THR A 134 2.31 17.77 -14.11
CA THR A 134 2.79 19.16 -14.26
C THR A 134 3.37 19.68 -12.94
N GLY A 135 4.22 20.72 -13.02
CA GLY A 135 4.86 21.35 -11.86
C GLY A 135 6.27 20.79 -11.61
N ALA A 136 6.48 20.15 -10.45
CA ALA A 136 7.78 19.58 -10.08
C ALA A 136 8.35 18.54 -11.09
N HIS A 137 7.47 17.98 -11.92
CA HIS A 137 7.79 17.11 -13.03
C HIS A 137 6.82 17.42 -14.17
N GLU A 138 7.30 17.42 -15.41
CA GLU A 138 6.47 17.58 -16.60
C GLU A 138 6.62 16.35 -17.47
N HIS A 139 5.56 15.52 -17.52
CA HIS A 139 5.52 14.32 -18.35
C HIS A 139 4.08 13.86 -18.54
N THR A 140 3.79 13.24 -19.69
CA THR A 140 2.52 12.55 -19.93
C THR A 140 2.76 11.06 -19.97
N TYR A 141 2.14 10.34 -19.04
CA TYR A 141 2.14 8.88 -19.00
C TYR A 141 0.88 8.33 -19.70
N GLU A 142 1.02 7.13 -20.23
CA GLU A 142 -0.12 6.29 -20.61
C GLU A 142 -0.47 5.40 -19.42
N GLY A 143 -1.64 5.61 -18.80
CA GLY A 143 -2.08 4.84 -17.64
C GLY A 143 -3.01 3.68 -18.03
N CYS A 144 -3.01 2.59 -17.27
CA CYS A 144 -4.11 1.63 -17.30
C CYS A 144 -4.42 1.07 -15.91
N VAL A 145 -5.72 0.84 -15.65
CA VAL A 145 -6.16 0.08 -14.48
C VAL A 145 -6.13 -1.39 -14.82
N PHE A 146 -5.79 -2.24 -13.87
CA PHE A 146 -5.87 -3.69 -14.05
C PHE A 146 -6.50 -4.34 -12.82
N HIS A 147 -7.14 -5.48 -13.05
CA HIS A 147 -7.78 -6.28 -12.02
C HIS A 147 -7.64 -7.75 -12.40
N GLY A 148 -6.94 -8.53 -11.58
CA GLY A 148 -6.96 -9.98 -11.67
C GLY A 148 -8.11 -10.60 -10.87
N ASP A 149 -8.61 -11.73 -11.34
CA ASP A 149 -9.64 -12.52 -10.67
C ASP A 149 -9.17 -13.08 -9.31
N ASP A 150 -10.10 -13.31 -8.38
CA ASP A 150 -9.92 -13.91 -7.04
C ASP A 150 -8.76 -13.31 -6.20
N ASP A 151 -7.56 -13.86 -6.39
CA ASP A 151 -6.31 -13.54 -5.70
C ASP A 151 -5.31 -12.74 -6.56
N GLY A 152 -5.70 -12.41 -7.79
CA GLY A 152 -4.90 -11.62 -8.71
C GLY A 152 -4.73 -10.18 -8.24
N PRO A 153 -3.59 -9.54 -8.55
CA PRO A 153 -3.37 -8.15 -8.16
C PRO A 153 -4.33 -7.23 -8.90
N SER A 154 -4.80 -6.20 -8.21
CA SER A 154 -5.48 -5.06 -8.84
C SER A 154 -4.57 -3.85 -8.75
N GLY A 155 -4.69 -2.86 -9.63
CA GLY A 155 -3.82 -1.71 -9.52
C GLY A 155 -3.84 -0.77 -10.70
N LEU A 156 -2.78 0.03 -10.77
CA LEU A 156 -2.58 1.07 -11.77
C LEU A 156 -1.15 0.98 -12.29
N ALA A 157 -0.99 0.91 -13.61
CA ALA A 157 0.28 1.00 -14.31
C ALA A 157 0.36 2.34 -15.06
N LEU A 158 1.52 2.99 -15.04
CA LEU A 158 1.82 4.21 -15.79
C LEU A 158 3.03 3.94 -16.69
N TYR A 159 2.79 3.79 -17.99
CA TYR A 159 3.82 3.59 -18.99
C TYR A 159 4.44 4.93 -19.39
N LEU A 160 5.77 4.94 -19.56
CA LEU A 160 6.52 6.16 -19.86
C LEU A 160 6.26 6.70 -21.27
N SER A 161 5.88 5.84 -22.22
CA SER A 161 5.70 6.22 -23.63
C SER A 161 4.27 5.92 -24.11
N PRO A 162 3.66 6.79 -24.93
CA PRO A 162 2.39 6.49 -25.59
C PRO A 162 2.46 5.19 -26.43
N GLY A 163 1.37 4.42 -26.46
CA GLY A 163 1.28 3.16 -27.20
C GLY A 163 1.97 1.96 -26.55
N SER A 164 2.53 2.13 -25.35
CA SER A 164 3.17 1.03 -24.60
C SER A 164 2.16 -0.03 -24.20
N LEU A 165 0.93 0.35 -23.87
CA LEU A 165 -0.14 -0.59 -23.55
C LEU A 165 -0.50 -1.46 -24.76
N GLY A 166 -0.64 -0.86 -25.94
CA GLY A 166 -0.88 -1.62 -27.18
C GLY A 166 0.25 -2.61 -27.44
N ARG A 167 1.50 -2.16 -27.32
CA ARG A 167 2.68 -3.02 -27.45
C ARG A 167 2.72 -4.13 -26.38
N LEU A 168 2.35 -3.85 -25.14
CA LEU A 168 2.28 -4.86 -24.07
C LEU A 168 1.30 -5.98 -24.45
N LEU A 169 0.10 -5.61 -24.91
CA LEU A 169 -0.93 -6.58 -25.31
C LEU A 169 -0.46 -7.43 -26.49
N GLU A 170 0.21 -6.83 -27.48
CA GLU A 170 0.81 -7.57 -28.60
C GLU A 170 1.87 -8.57 -28.12
N LEU A 171 2.77 -8.15 -27.23
CA LEU A 171 3.82 -9.01 -26.68
C LEU A 171 3.23 -10.18 -25.88
N GLN A 172 2.17 -9.94 -25.11
CA GLN A 172 1.46 -11.00 -24.36
C GLN A 172 0.82 -12.03 -25.30
N VAL A 173 0.18 -11.58 -26.39
CA VAL A 173 -0.41 -12.48 -27.41
C VAL A 173 0.67 -13.37 -28.06
N HIS A 174 1.89 -12.84 -28.21
CA HIS A 174 3.02 -13.58 -28.78
C HIS A 174 3.85 -14.37 -27.76
N GLY A 175 3.46 -14.39 -26.47
CA GLY A 175 4.19 -15.08 -25.41
C GLY A 175 5.58 -14.49 -25.13
N ALA A 176 5.79 -13.22 -25.44
CA ALA A 176 7.05 -12.51 -25.29
C ALA A 176 7.19 -11.87 -23.89
N ASP A 177 7.04 -12.69 -22.84
CA ASP A 177 6.92 -12.22 -21.44
C ASP A 177 8.11 -11.37 -20.97
N LYS A 178 9.33 -11.73 -21.40
CA LYS A 178 10.55 -10.97 -21.04
C LYS A 178 10.54 -9.57 -21.64
N GLU A 179 10.07 -9.43 -22.87
CA GLU A 179 9.97 -8.13 -23.54
C GLU A 179 8.85 -7.29 -22.91
N ALA A 180 7.72 -7.92 -22.61
CA ALA A 180 6.62 -7.29 -21.88
C ALA A 180 7.08 -6.72 -20.52
N GLN A 181 7.87 -7.49 -19.76
CA GLN A 181 8.44 -7.06 -18.47
C GLN A 181 9.47 -5.95 -18.59
N SER A 182 10.08 -5.77 -19.76
CA SER A 182 11.08 -4.73 -20.02
C SER A 182 10.49 -3.37 -20.41
N LEU A 183 9.16 -3.30 -20.66
CA LEU A 183 8.50 -2.04 -20.99
C LEU A 183 8.62 -1.07 -19.81
N PRO A 184 9.16 0.15 -20.01
CA PRO A 184 9.31 1.10 -18.92
C PRO A 184 7.96 1.54 -18.37
N ALA A 185 7.73 1.22 -17.09
CA ALA A 185 6.52 1.59 -16.38
C ALA A 185 6.80 1.78 -14.89
N ILE A 186 5.99 2.62 -14.25
CA ILE A 186 5.83 2.62 -12.80
C ILE A 186 4.43 2.11 -12.48
N THR A 187 4.35 1.20 -11.52
CA THR A 187 3.12 0.47 -11.22
C THR A 187 2.91 0.42 -9.73
N VAL A 188 1.65 0.41 -9.30
CA VAL A 188 1.27 0.02 -7.95
C VAL A 188 0.28 -1.14 -8.07
N SER A 189 0.68 -2.30 -7.57
CA SER A 189 -0.22 -3.45 -7.39
C SER A 189 -0.77 -3.47 -5.97
N LEU A 190 -1.98 -4.00 -5.82
CA LEU A 190 -2.69 -4.18 -4.57
C LEU A 190 -2.69 -5.68 -4.27
N GLU A 191 -1.70 -6.12 -3.50
CA GLU A 191 -1.40 -7.52 -3.24
C GLU A 191 -2.28 -8.11 -2.14
N ALA A 192 -2.69 -9.36 -2.29
CA ALA A 192 -3.41 -10.11 -1.25
C ALA A 192 -2.47 -10.70 -0.16
N ARG A 193 -1.15 -10.44 -0.26
CA ARG A 193 -0.13 -11.00 0.64
C ARG A 193 0.95 -9.96 0.97
N PRO A 194 1.69 -10.14 2.09
CA PRO A 194 1.50 -11.17 3.12
C PRO A 194 0.28 -10.93 4.01
N ALA A 195 -0.27 -12.02 4.56
CA ALA A 195 -1.51 -12.02 5.35
C ALA A 195 -1.46 -11.02 6.52
N TYR A 196 -0.36 -10.98 7.28
CA TYR A 196 -0.25 -10.06 8.43
C TYR A 196 -0.41 -8.58 8.05
N ALA A 197 0.01 -8.19 6.84
CA ALA A 197 -0.11 -6.82 6.37
C ALA A 197 -1.54 -6.53 5.91
N VAL A 198 -2.16 -7.48 5.19
CA VAL A 198 -3.55 -7.39 4.76
C VAL A 198 -4.51 -7.37 5.94
N ASP A 199 -4.27 -8.19 6.97
CA ASP A 199 -5.07 -8.23 8.19
C ASP A 199 -4.94 -6.91 8.96
N ALA A 200 -3.73 -6.36 9.06
CA ALA A 200 -3.49 -5.07 9.69
C ALA A 200 -4.23 -3.94 8.96
N LEU A 201 -4.18 -3.91 7.63
CA LEU A 201 -4.91 -2.95 6.81
C LEU A 201 -6.43 -3.08 7.00
N SER A 202 -6.95 -4.30 6.94
CA SER A 202 -8.37 -4.60 7.11
C SER A 202 -8.87 -4.16 8.49
N SER A 203 -8.10 -4.45 9.54
CA SER A 203 -8.43 -4.06 10.91
C SER A 203 -8.47 -2.54 11.12
N ALA A 204 -7.74 -1.79 10.30
CA ALA A 204 -7.72 -0.33 10.31
C ALA A 204 -8.78 0.32 9.40
N GLY A 205 -9.69 -0.48 8.83
CA GLY A 205 -10.70 0.00 7.88
C GLY A 205 -10.09 0.50 6.57
N ARG A 206 -8.94 -0.06 6.15
CA ARG A 206 -8.27 0.24 4.88
C ARG A 206 -8.58 -0.84 3.85
N ALA A 207 -8.16 -0.61 2.61
CA ALA A 207 -8.22 -1.64 1.57
C ALA A 207 -7.59 -2.95 2.09
N PRO A 208 -8.26 -4.10 1.95
CA PRO A 208 -7.72 -5.42 2.33
C PRO A 208 -6.72 -5.94 1.29
N ARG A 209 -5.82 -5.04 0.84
CA ARG A 209 -4.78 -5.29 -0.14
C ARG A 209 -3.58 -4.40 0.15
N LEU A 210 -2.40 -5.00 0.13
CA LEU A 210 -1.14 -4.30 0.36
C LEU A 210 -0.70 -3.53 -0.91
N PRO A 211 -0.58 -2.20 -0.87
CA PRO A 211 0.01 -1.48 -2.00
C PRO A 211 1.49 -1.81 -2.15
N LEU A 212 1.88 -2.24 -3.35
CA LEU A 212 3.24 -2.56 -3.73
C LEU A 212 3.66 -1.72 -4.96
N PRO A 213 4.35 -0.59 -4.73
CA PRO A 213 4.89 0.22 -5.82
C PRO A 213 6.17 -0.40 -6.39
N VAL A 214 6.21 -0.57 -7.71
CA VAL A 214 7.34 -1.14 -8.46
C VAL A 214 7.62 -0.35 -9.73
N LYS A 215 8.88 -0.36 -10.16
CA LYS A 215 9.31 0.17 -11.45
C LYS A 215 9.79 -0.97 -12.32
N ALA A 216 9.27 -1.05 -13.54
CA ALA A 216 9.70 -2.00 -14.56
C ALA A 216 10.52 -1.27 -15.63
N GLY A 217 11.44 -2.00 -16.27
CA GLY A 217 12.26 -1.50 -17.37
C GLY A 217 13.28 -2.53 -17.85
N PRO A 218 14.19 -2.14 -18.77
CA PRO A 218 15.17 -3.04 -19.37
C PRO A 218 16.10 -3.74 -18.37
N GLU A 219 16.37 -3.08 -17.23
CA GLU A 219 17.20 -3.62 -16.14
C GLU A 219 16.41 -4.53 -15.18
N GLY A 220 15.13 -4.80 -15.46
CA GLY A 220 14.23 -5.58 -14.62
C GLY A 220 13.43 -4.73 -13.62
N LEU A 221 13.00 -5.36 -12.53
CA LEU A 221 12.21 -4.72 -11.48
C LEU A 221 13.11 -3.92 -10.53
N ALA A 222 12.70 -2.69 -10.23
CA ALA A 222 13.39 -1.78 -9.33
C ALA A 222 12.40 -1.05 -8.40
N VAL A 223 12.95 -0.40 -7.38
CA VAL A 223 12.19 0.50 -6.51
C VAL A 223 11.97 1.82 -7.24
N PRO A 224 10.73 2.35 -7.29
CA PRO A 224 10.49 3.70 -7.82
C PRO A 224 11.28 4.76 -7.04
N SER A 225 11.68 5.83 -7.71
CA SER A 225 12.20 7.03 -7.04
C SER A 225 11.14 7.69 -6.17
N SER A 226 11.55 8.54 -5.23
CA SER A 226 10.60 9.28 -4.37
C SER A 226 9.60 10.14 -5.16
N LEU A 227 10.02 10.69 -6.30
CA LEU A 227 9.13 11.45 -7.19
C LEU A 227 8.13 10.53 -7.90
N GLU A 228 8.60 9.42 -8.48
CA GLU A 228 7.73 8.43 -9.13
C GLU A 228 6.70 7.84 -8.15
N ALA A 229 7.11 7.61 -6.90
CA ALA A 229 6.20 7.18 -5.83
C ALA A 229 5.09 8.21 -5.56
N LEU A 230 5.41 9.52 -5.55
CA LEU A 230 4.39 10.57 -5.40
C LEU A 230 3.47 10.68 -6.62
N ILE A 231 4.00 10.44 -7.83
CA ILE A 231 3.20 10.38 -9.06
C ILE A 231 2.19 9.23 -8.97
N LEU A 232 2.63 8.04 -8.55
CA LEU A 232 1.74 6.87 -8.35
C LEU A 232 0.64 7.16 -7.32
N VAL A 233 0.99 7.75 -6.17
CA VAL A 233 0.01 8.15 -5.14
C VAL A 233 -1.02 9.14 -5.72
N ALA A 234 -0.55 10.17 -6.43
CA ALA A 234 -1.42 11.18 -7.02
C ALA A 234 -2.34 10.58 -8.10
N ALA A 235 -1.79 9.71 -8.95
CA ALA A 235 -2.53 9.03 -10.02
C ALA A 235 -3.59 8.08 -9.46
N LEU A 236 -3.28 7.27 -8.43
CA LEU A 236 -4.25 6.44 -7.73
C LEU A 236 -5.44 7.27 -7.22
N ARG A 237 -5.16 8.38 -6.53
CA ARG A 237 -6.19 9.29 -6.02
C ARG A 237 -7.01 9.96 -7.11
N ALA A 238 -6.38 10.35 -8.22
CA ALA A 238 -7.09 10.90 -9.36
C ALA A 238 -8.01 9.85 -9.97
N VAL A 239 -7.52 8.63 -10.20
CA VAL A 239 -8.31 7.52 -10.75
C VAL A 239 -9.49 7.16 -9.84
N ALA A 240 -9.29 7.16 -8.52
CA ALA A 240 -10.34 6.92 -7.54
C ALA A 240 -11.52 7.91 -7.62
N ARG A 241 -11.30 9.11 -8.20
CA ARG A 241 -12.33 10.15 -8.37
C ARG A 241 -13.00 10.13 -9.74
N LEU A 242 -12.58 9.25 -10.65
CA LEU A 242 -13.18 9.13 -11.97
C LEU A 242 -14.52 8.40 -11.88
N SER A 243 -15.43 8.75 -12.78
CA SER A 243 -16.64 7.99 -13.03
C SER A 243 -17.02 8.07 -14.52
N PRO A 244 -17.92 7.22 -15.02
CA PRO A 244 -18.43 7.34 -16.39
C PRO A 244 -18.98 8.74 -16.74
N ALA A 245 -19.56 9.45 -15.75
CA ALA A 245 -20.08 10.80 -15.91
C ALA A 245 -19.02 11.91 -15.73
N GLN A 246 -17.90 11.57 -15.07
CA GLN A 246 -16.78 12.47 -14.81
C GLN A 246 -15.47 11.77 -15.22
N PRO A 247 -15.12 11.80 -16.52
CA PRO A 247 -13.97 11.08 -17.06
C PRO A 247 -12.64 11.81 -16.82
N GLU A 248 -12.63 12.91 -16.07
CA GLU A 248 -11.43 13.68 -15.75
C GLU A 248 -11.37 14.00 -14.26
N ALA A 249 -10.19 13.80 -13.67
CA ALA A 249 -9.91 14.13 -12.29
C ALA A 249 -8.48 14.66 -12.12
N LEU A 250 -8.31 15.56 -11.16
CA LEU A 250 -7.02 16.15 -10.79
C LEU A 250 -6.67 15.74 -9.36
N SER A 251 -5.39 15.42 -9.11
CA SER A 251 -4.83 15.22 -7.78
C SER A 251 -3.55 16.02 -7.62
N SER A 252 -3.43 16.75 -6.52
CA SER A 252 -2.25 17.57 -6.22
C SER A 252 -1.44 16.95 -5.08
N MET A 253 -0.12 17.01 -5.20
CA MET A 253 0.85 16.54 -4.20
C MET A 253 1.97 17.57 -4.03
N VAL A 254 2.70 17.47 -2.92
CA VAL A 254 3.92 18.24 -2.67
C VAL A 254 5.11 17.28 -2.75
N ALA A 255 6.09 17.61 -3.60
CA ALA A 255 7.33 16.87 -3.81
C ALA A 255 8.52 17.75 -3.36
N GLY A 256 8.99 17.53 -2.14
CA GLY A 256 9.94 18.45 -1.50
C GLY A 256 9.27 19.79 -1.23
N ASP A 257 9.79 20.87 -1.84
CA ASP A 257 9.22 22.22 -1.72
C ASP A 257 8.32 22.61 -2.93
N ALA A 258 8.20 21.72 -3.92
CA ALA A 258 7.48 22.00 -5.16
C ALA A 258 6.12 21.29 -5.20
N ARG A 259 5.11 21.98 -5.74
CA ARG A 259 3.79 21.38 -6.02
C ARG A 259 3.85 20.59 -7.33
N MET A 260 3.14 19.47 -7.34
CA MET A 260 2.93 18.62 -8.52
C MET A 260 1.45 18.34 -8.67
N ASP A 261 0.94 18.47 -9.89
CA ASP A 261 -0.45 18.23 -10.24
C ASP A 261 -0.51 17.08 -11.24
N VAL A 262 -1.28 16.03 -10.91
CA VAL A 262 -1.51 14.84 -11.75
C VAL A 262 -2.96 14.83 -12.20
N ARG A 263 -3.17 15.04 -13.49
CA ARG A 263 -4.48 15.02 -14.14
C ARG A 263 -4.64 13.70 -14.89
N VAL A 264 -5.73 13.00 -14.62
CA VAL A 264 -6.07 11.75 -15.29
C VAL A 264 -7.32 11.96 -16.13
N ARG A 265 -7.25 11.54 -17.40
CA ARG A 265 -8.37 11.51 -18.34
C ARG A 265 -8.62 10.08 -18.78
N ALA A 266 -9.80 9.57 -18.47
CA ALA A 266 -10.24 8.24 -18.84
C ALA A 266 -10.87 8.20 -20.23
N PRO A 267 -10.72 7.09 -20.96
CA PRO A 267 -11.51 6.84 -22.16
C PRO A 267 -12.97 6.54 -21.79
N ALA A 268 -13.84 6.47 -22.81
CA ALA A 268 -15.19 5.97 -22.60
C ALA A 268 -15.16 4.56 -21.99
N PRO A 269 -15.95 4.26 -20.95
CA PRO A 269 -15.91 2.97 -20.27
C PRO A 269 -16.37 1.83 -21.20
N ARG A 270 -15.70 0.67 -21.14
CA ARG A 270 -16.09 -0.53 -21.90
C ARG A 270 -16.78 -1.58 -21.04
N VAL A 271 -16.52 -1.60 -19.74
CA VAL A 271 -17.17 -2.53 -18.81
C VAL A 271 -18.58 -2.01 -18.57
N ARG A 272 -19.56 -2.69 -19.17
CA ARG A 272 -20.99 -2.43 -18.94
C ARG A 272 -21.41 -3.25 -17.71
N ASN A 273 -21.86 -2.56 -16.67
CA ASN A 273 -22.66 -3.18 -15.61
C ASN A 273 -23.97 -3.74 -16.19
#